data_AF-A0A5C7SPS0-F1
#
_entry.id   AF-A0A5C7SPS0-F1
#
_cell.length_a   1.000
_cell.length_b   1.000
_cell.length_c   1.000
_cell.angle_alpha   90.00
_cell.angle_beta   90.00
_cell.angle_gamma   90.00
#
_symmetry.space_group_name_H-M   'P 1'
#
loop_
_entity.id
_entity.type
_entity.pdbx_description
1 polymer ?
#
loop_
_entity_poly.entity_id
_entity_poly.type
_entity_poly.pdbx_seq_one_letter_code
_entity_poly.pdbx_strand_id
1 'polypeptide(L)'
;MLGKSAPSKFKEDRPFAKPEAAALELLRIYRKFIDECKYGDPFTQVGITNAEFIYRRGGSVAEYSAGRDYGIAKGWFEIFGGGTRVRILPAGEEALGTI
;
A
#
# COMPACT_ATOMS: atom_id res chain seq x y z
N MET A 1 46.91 17.33 2.21
CA MET A 1 46.02 16.17 1.94
C MET A 1 44.81 16.31 2.86
N LEU A 2 43.65 16.75 2.36
CA LEU A 2 42.42 16.77 3.15
C LEU A 2 41.58 15.55 2.77
N GLY A 3 41.29 14.70 3.76
CA GLY A 3 40.47 13.51 3.61
C GLY A 3 39.05 13.87 3.20
N LYS A 4 38.55 13.25 2.14
CA LYS A 4 37.15 13.31 1.74
C LYS A 4 36.33 12.50 2.74
N SER A 5 35.57 13.16 3.61
CA SER A 5 34.47 12.49 4.31
C SER A 5 33.52 11.90 3.27
N ALA A 6 33.24 10.61 3.38
CA ALA A 6 32.23 9.95 2.57
C ALA A 6 30.87 10.64 2.81
N PRO A 7 30.03 10.81 1.77
CA PRO A 7 28.71 11.40 1.97
C PRO A 7 27.90 10.49 2.89
N SER A 8 27.43 11.04 4.02
CA SER A 8 26.40 10.41 4.85
C SER A 8 25.25 9.98 3.94
N LYS A 9 24.96 8.68 3.91
CA LYS A 9 23.75 8.14 3.28
C LYS A 9 22.57 8.90 3.87
N PHE A 10 21.94 9.77 3.09
CA PHE A 10 20.65 10.37 3.43
C PHE A 10 19.70 9.21 3.70
N LYS A 11 19.41 8.96 4.97
CA LYS A 11 18.34 8.06 5.38
C LYS A 11 17.08 8.87 5.16
N GLU A 12 16.62 8.94 3.91
CA GLU A 12 15.27 9.42 3.64
C GLU A 12 14.35 8.58 4.52
N ASP A 13 13.60 9.25 5.39
CA ASP A 13 12.62 8.62 6.25
C ASP A 13 11.53 8.07 5.31
N ARG A 14 11.71 6.82 4.88
CA ARG A 14 10.83 6.21 3.90
C ARG A 14 9.51 5.91 4.60
N PRO A 15 8.40 6.58 4.23
CA PRO A 15 7.15 6.52 4.98
C PRO A 15 6.55 5.11 5.05
N PHE A 16 6.97 4.22 4.15
CA PHE A 16 6.46 2.85 4.02
C PHE A 16 7.52 1.77 4.26
N ALA A 17 8.64 2.11 4.91
CA ALA A 17 9.69 1.14 5.23
C ALA A 17 9.20 -0.01 6.15
N LYS A 18 8.15 0.24 6.95
CA LYS A 18 7.46 -0.79 7.73
C LYS A 18 6.37 -1.42 6.86
N PRO A 19 6.33 -2.75 6.70
CA PRO A 19 5.30 -3.43 5.92
C PRO A 19 3.88 -3.07 6.37
N GLU A 20 3.66 -2.92 7.67
CA GLU A 20 2.37 -2.48 8.21
C GLU A 20 1.96 -1.08 7.75
N ALA A 21 2.89 -0.11 7.77
CA ALA A 21 2.61 1.24 7.28
C ALA A 21 2.28 1.25 5.78
N ALA A 22 2.99 0.44 4.99
CA ALA A 22 2.67 0.23 3.58
C ALA A 22 1.28 -0.40 3.39
N ALA A 23 0.93 -1.41 4.20
CA ALA A 23 -0.37 -2.10 4.13
C ALA A 23 -1.55 -1.19 4.52
N LEU A 24 -1.38 -0.34 5.53
CA LEU A 24 -2.39 0.65 5.93
C LEU A 24 -2.61 1.69 4.84
N GLU A 25 -1.56 2.16 4.18
CA GLU A 25 -1.71 3.08 3.05
C GLU A 25 -2.39 2.41 1.85
N LEU A 26 -2.11 1.12 1.59
CA LEU A 26 -2.83 0.34 0.58
C LEU A 26 -4.31 0.24 0.90
N LEU A 27 -4.70 -0.04 2.15
CA LEU A 27 -6.11 -0.04 2.58
C LEU A 27 -6.79 1.30 2.32
N ARG A 28 -6.13 2.42 2.63
CA ARG A 28 -6.65 3.77 2.36
C ARG A 28 -6.87 4.00 0.87
N ILE A 29 -5.92 3.59 0.03
CA ILE A 29 -6.03 3.67 -1.43
C ILE A 29 -7.19 2.81 -1.93
N TYR A 30 -7.30 1.57 -1.43
CA TYR A 30 -8.36 0.64 -1.84
C TYR A 30 -9.74 1.19 -1.50
N ARG A 31 -9.90 1.69 -0.27
CA ARG A 31 -11.13 2.34 0.21
C ARG A 31 -11.51 3.51 -0.69
N LYS A 32 -10.58 4.43 -0.95
CA LYS A 32 -10.79 5.57 -1.85
C LYS A 32 -11.35 5.15 -3.20
N PHE A 33 -10.72 4.18 -3.88
CA PHE A 33 -11.16 3.76 -5.21
C PHE A 33 -12.43 2.92 -5.20
N ILE A 34 -12.70 2.15 -4.14
CA ILE A 34 -13.97 1.45 -3.97
C ILE A 34 -15.11 2.47 -3.83
N ASP A 35 -14.93 3.50 -3.00
CA ASP A 35 -15.94 4.54 -2.76
C ASP A 35 -16.18 5.40 -4.02
N GLU A 36 -15.16 5.61 -4.85
CA GLU A 36 -15.28 6.27 -6.15
C GLU A 36 -15.99 5.38 -7.21
N CYS A 37 -16.07 4.07 -7.00
CA CYS A 37 -16.68 3.14 -7.95
C CYS A 37 -18.21 3.12 -7.80
N LYS A 38 -18.92 3.77 -8.73
CA LYS A 38 -20.39 3.94 -8.68
C LYS A 38 -21.21 2.69 -9.07
N TYR A 39 -20.57 1.58 -9.43
CA TYR A 39 -21.24 0.43 -10.04
C TYR A 39 -21.44 -0.78 -9.11
N GLY A 40 -21.27 -0.59 -7.80
CA GLY A 40 -21.83 -1.49 -6.78
C GLY A 40 -21.02 -2.74 -6.43
N ASP A 41 -19.90 -3.00 -7.10
CA ASP A 41 -19.00 -4.09 -6.73
C ASP A 41 -17.90 -3.58 -5.77
N PRO A 42 -17.74 -4.16 -4.57
CA PRO A 42 -16.85 -3.65 -3.52
C PRO A 42 -15.38 -4.07 -3.77
N PHE A 43 -14.87 -3.85 -4.98
CA PHE A 43 -13.49 -4.10 -5.33
C PHE A 43 -12.90 -2.95 -6.14
N THR A 44 -11.58 -2.87 -6.17
CA THR A 44 -10.83 -1.99 -7.08
C THR A 44 -9.79 -2.78 -7.88
N GLN A 45 -9.20 -2.16 -8.89
CA GLN A 45 -8.19 -2.79 -9.75
C GLN A 45 -6.79 -2.59 -9.19
N VAL A 46 -6.03 -3.68 -9.08
CA VAL A 46 -4.64 -3.69 -8.58
C VAL A 46 -3.78 -2.69 -9.34
N GLY A 47 -3.84 -2.65 -10.67
CA GLY A 47 -3.03 -1.74 -11.49
C GLY A 47 -3.18 -0.26 -11.13
N ILE A 48 -4.41 0.20 -10.90
CA ILE A 48 -4.71 1.60 -10.53
C ILE A 48 -4.14 1.90 -9.13
N THR A 49 -4.36 0.99 -8.19
CA THR A 49 -3.93 1.16 -6.81
C THR A 49 -2.39 1.10 -6.65
N ASN A 50 -1.72 0.28 -7.46
CA ASN A 50 -0.25 0.20 -7.50
C ASN A 50 0.34 1.49 -8.02
N ALA A 51 -0.26 2.04 -9.09
CA ALA A 51 0.16 3.31 -9.65
C ALA A 51 -0.04 4.45 -8.64
N GLU A 52 -1.15 4.47 -7.90
CA GLU A 52 -1.39 5.46 -6.84
C GLU A 52 -0.34 5.36 -5.73
N PHE A 53 -0.07 4.15 -5.23
CA PHE A 53 0.91 3.93 -4.16
C PHE A 53 2.32 4.40 -4.56
N ILE A 54 2.75 4.03 -5.77
CA ILE A 54 4.12 4.32 -6.23
C ILE A 54 4.25 5.80 -6.64
N TYR A 55 3.38 6.28 -7.52
CA TYR A 55 3.57 7.59 -8.16
C TYR A 55 2.92 8.75 -7.41
N ARG A 56 1.93 8.51 -6.54
CA ARG A 56 1.26 9.59 -5.77
C ARG A 56 1.61 9.58 -4.29
N ARG A 57 1.78 8.40 -3.68
CA ARG A 57 2.17 8.30 -2.26
C ARG A 57 3.68 8.27 -2.03
N GLY A 58 4.47 8.08 -3.09
CA GLY A 58 5.94 8.07 -3.00
C GLY A 58 6.51 6.74 -2.48
N GLY A 59 5.73 5.66 -2.54
CA GLY A 59 6.21 4.32 -2.19
C GLY A 59 7.03 3.69 -3.31
N SER A 60 7.82 2.68 -2.94
CA SER A 60 8.57 1.85 -3.89
C SER A 60 7.85 0.52 -4.17
N VAL A 61 8.27 -0.16 -5.25
CA VAL A 61 7.78 -1.51 -5.58
C VAL A 61 8.05 -2.51 -4.46
N ALA A 62 9.20 -2.39 -3.78
CA ALA A 62 9.56 -3.26 -2.67
C ALA A 62 8.63 -3.05 -1.45
N GLU A 63 8.35 -1.80 -1.13
CA GLU A 63 7.43 -1.45 -0.02
C GLU A 63 5.99 -1.83 -0.35
N TYR A 64 5.56 -1.63 -1.61
CA TYR A 64 4.28 -2.12 -2.09
C TYR A 64 4.15 -3.63 -1.86
N SER A 65 5.16 -4.40 -2.28
CA SER A 65 5.13 -5.86 -2.16
C SER A 65 5.11 -6.30 -0.69
N ALA A 66 5.93 -5.67 0.15
CA ALA A 66 5.94 -5.95 1.58
C ALA A 66 4.62 -5.61 2.26
N GLY A 67 4.01 -4.47 1.93
CA GLY A 67 2.70 -4.07 2.45
C GLY A 67 1.56 -4.96 1.96
N ARG A 68 1.59 -5.33 0.68
CA ARG A 68 0.63 -6.28 0.09
C ARG A 68 0.66 -7.61 0.83
N ASP A 69 1.85 -8.19 0.98
CA ASP A 69 2.00 -9.50 1.60
C ASP A 69 1.63 -9.46 3.09
N TYR A 70 1.98 -8.37 3.79
CA TYR A 70 1.56 -8.14 5.17
C TYR A 70 0.03 -8.04 5.30
N GLY A 71 -0.63 -7.22 4.48
CA GLY A 71 -2.08 -7.04 4.52
C GLY A 71 -2.86 -8.32 4.19
N ILE A 72 -2.39 -9.10 3.22
CA ILE A 72 -2.94 -10.43 2.91
C ILE A 72 -2.78 -11.37 4.11
N ALA A 73 -1.59 -11.42 4.71
CA ALA A 73 -1.33 -12.28 5.88
C ALA A 73 -2.18 -11.89 7.11
N LYS A 74 -2.54 -10.61 7.24
CA LYS A 74 -3.47 -10.11 8.27
C LYS A 74 -4.94 -10.33 7.93
N GLY A 75 -5.27 -10.77 6.73
CA GLY A 75 -6.65 -10.89 6.26
C GLY A 75 -7.34 -9.53 6.12
N TRP A 76 -6.59 -8.46 5.87
CA TRP A 76 -7.15 -7.11 5.69
C TRP A 76 -7.78 -6.90 4.32
N PHE A 77 -7.21 -7.53 3.31
CA PHE A 77 -7.73 -7.54 1.95
C PHE A 77 -7.28 -8.82 1.25
N GLU A 78 -7.94 -9.15 0.15
CA GLU A 78 -7.53 -10.25 -0.72
C GLU A 78 -7.43 -9.80 -2.17
N ILE A 79 -6.52 -10.43 -2.90
CA ILE A 79 -6.37 -10.26 -4.34
C ILE A 79 -6.98 -11.48 -5.03
N PHE A 80 -7.90 -11.23 -5.95
CA PHE A 80 -8.64 -12.25 -6.68
C PHE A 80 -8.74 -11.91 -8.18
N GLY A 81 -9.48 -12.73 -8.93
CA GLY A 81 -9.66 -12.51 -10.38
C GLY A 81 -8.32 -12.56 -11.14
N GLY A 82 -7.48 -13.55 -10.83
CA GLY A 82 -6.17 -13.72 -11.47
C GLY A 82 -5.13 -12.65 -11.12
N GLY A 83 -5.28 -11.93 -10.00
CA GLY A 83 -4.33 -10.90 -9.59
C GLY A 83 -4.71 -9.48 -9.98
N THR A 84 -5.90 -9.27 -10.56
CA THR A 84 -6.30 -7.98 -11.14
C THR A 84 -7.21 -7.16 -10.24
N ARG A 85 -7.90 -7.81 -9.29
CA ARG A 85 -8.88 -7.18 -8.41
C ARG A 85 -8.50 -7.37 -6.95
N VAL A 86 -8.81 -6.37 -6.15
CA VAL A 86 -8.63 -6.40 -4.69
C VAL A 86 -9.90 -5.92 -4.02
N ARG A 87 -10.29 -6.58 -2.92
CA ARG A 87 -11.39 -6.15 -2.04
C ARG A 87 -10.92 -6.09 -0.60
N ILE A 88 -11.50 -5.18 0.16
CA ILE A 88 -11.26 -5.07 1.61
C ILE A 88 -12.10 -6.14 2.31
N LEU A 89 -11.49 -6.79 3.31
CA LEU A 89 -12.13 -7.79 4.17
C LEU A 89 -12.54 -7.14 5.50
N PRO A 90 -13.42 -7.77 6.31
CA PRO A 90 -13.87 -7.19 7.58
C PRO A 90 -12.74 -6.74 8.51
N ALA A 91 -11.66 -7.52 8.63
CA ALA A 91 -10.50 -7.14 9.46
C ALA A 91 -9.75 -5.90 8.91
N GLY A 92 -9.84 -5.64 7.60
CA GLY A 92 -9.31 -4.42 6.98
C GLY A 92 -10.19 -3.20 7.23
N GLU A 93 -11.51 -3.38 7.34
CA GLU A 93 -12.43 -2.32 7.77
C GLU A 93 -12.15 -1.90 9.21
N GLU A 94 -11.94 -2.88 10.10
CA GLU A 94 -11.55 -2.64 11.49
C GLU A 94 -10.21 -1.91 11.57
N ALA A 95 -9.22 -2.35 10.78
CA ALA A 95 -7.94 -1.66 10.71
C ALA A 95 -8.11 -0.21 10.25
N LEU A 96 -8.93 0.07 9.22
CA LEU A 96 -9.25 1.41 8.75
C LEU A 96 -9.98 2.28 9.79
N GLY A 97 -10.83 1.70 10.64
CA GLY A 97 -11.54 2.42 11.69
C GLY A 97 -10.65 2.89 12.85
N THR A 98 -9.39 2.41 12.91
CA THR A 98 -8.44 2.72 13.98
C THR A 98 -7.34 3.71 13.59
N ILE A 99 -7.32 4.16 12.33
CA ILE A 99 -6.36 5.11 11.75
C ILE A 99 -6.99 6.45 11.40
#